data_AF-A0A2V9CIF8-F1
#
_entry.id   AF-A0A2V9CIF8-F1
#
_cell.length_a   1.000
_cell.length_b   1.000
_cell.length_c   1.000
_cell.angle_alpha   90.00
_cell.angle_beta   90.00
_cell.angle_gamma   90.00
#
_symmetry.space_group_name_H-M   'P 1'
#
loop_
_entity.id
_entity.type
_entity.pdbx_description
1 polymer ?
#
loop_
_entity_poly.entity_id
_entity_poly.type
_entity_poly.pdbx_seq_one_letter_code
_entity_poly.pdbx_strand_id
1 'polypeptide(L)'
;MLETVKTYSSPLELDKALHHAVTLAWDDLTTPIEPRAIRVEYLCEPGSPLDHLSVWSVRAGGYQDLVCDFWASASRAHPSGACLGNRHSSDKLAATLDFIMKNQGHFTRPADAGRHGLVLVYPPDGDDRIEAATWMKGVQAPGIEVSPEDAHQRPEVRVPHQEEKAWASTDEEAHLHERNATVSHEPVEAPARTNAANYFELRYAWPE
;
A
#
# COMPACT_ATOMS: atom_id res chain seq x y z
N MET A 1 19.82 -37.91 -10.14
CA MET A 1 18.98 -37.34 -9.07
C MET A 1 19.08 -35.82 -9.21
N LEU A 2 17.98 -35.16 -9.57
CA LEU A 2 17.93 -33.70 -9.66
C LEU A 2 17.35 -33.21 -8.34
N GLU A 3 18.18 -32.57 -7.51
CA GLU A 3 17.71 -31.86 -6.33
C GLU A 3 16.94 -30.63 -6.78
N THR A 4 15.63 -30.67 -6.59
CA THR A 4 14.77 -29.50 -6.71
C THR A 4 15.05 -28.57 -5.53
N VAL A 5 15.87 -27.55 -5.78
CA VAL A 5 15.98 -26.39 -4.89
C VAL A 5 14.60 -25.72 -4.89
N LYS A 6 13.78 -26.06 -3.90
CA LYS A 6 12.55 -25.33 -3.62
C LYS A 6 12.95 -24.00 -2.99
N THR A 7 13.14 -23.00 -3.83
CA THR A 7 13.18 -21.60 -3.38
C THR A 7 11.76 -21.24 -2.93
N TYR A 8 11.43 -21.52 -1.67
CA TYR A 8 10.29 -20.92 -1.01
C TYR A 8 10.65 -19.44 -0.80
N SER A 9 10.53 -18.65 -1.86
CA SER A 9 10.52 -17.20 -1.76
C SER A 9 9.18 -16.83 -1.15
N SER A 10 9.10 -16.89 0.18
CA SER A 10 7.98 -16.29 0.91
C SER A 10 7.90 -14.82 0.47
N PRO A 11 6.73 -14.32 0.06
CA PRO A 11 6.62 -12.93 -0.32
C PRO A 11 7.07 -12.05 0.84
N LEU A 12 7.91 -11.06 0.54
CA LEU A 12 8.38 -10.11 1.53
C LEU A 12 7.20 -9.23 1.97
N GLU A 13 7.08 -8.98 3.26
CA GLU A 13 6.06 -8.05 3.75
C GLU A 13 6.37 -6.61 3.32
N LEU A 14 5.34 -5.83 3.02
CA LEU A 14 5.51 -4.42 2.63
C LEU A 14 6.29 -3.63 3.69
N ASP A 15 6.01 -3.86 4.96
CA ASP A 15 6.71 -3.20 6.08
C ASP A 15 8.21 -3.51 6.08
N LYS A 16 8.58 -4.77 5.78
CA LYS A 16 9.97 -5.17 5.68
C LYS A 16 10.66 -4.57 4.45
N ALA A 17 9.95 -4.45 3.33
CA ALA A 17 10.47 -3.75 2.15
C ALA A 17 10.73 -2.26 2.44
N LEU A 18 9.80 -1.58 3.12
CA LEU A 18 9.95 -0.18 3.55
C LEU A 18 11.09 -0.04 4.57
N HIS A 19 11.25 -0.99 5.49
CA HIS A 19 12.38 -1.05 6.41
C HIS A 19 13.71 -1.12 5.66
N HIS A 20 13.83 -1.99 4.65
CA HIS A 20 15.03 -2.08 3.82
C HIS A 20 15.30 -0.81 3.03
N ALA A 21 14.26 -0.13 2.51
CA ALA A 21 14.40 1.14 1.81
C ALA A 21 15.10 2.19 2.68
N VAL A 22 14.64 2.33 3.92
CA VAL A 22 15.21 3.25 4.91
C VAL A 22 16.61 2.83 5.31
N THR A 23 16.84 1.54 5.55
CA THR A 23 18.15 0.99 5.91
C THR A 23 19.21 1.29 4.85
N LEU A 24 18.86 1.13 3.58
CA LEU A 24 19.74 1.41 2.45
C LEU A 24 20.10 2.89 2.34
N ALA A 25 19.14 3.76 2.64
CA ALA A 25 19.28 5.21 2.56
C ALA A 25 19.77 5.87 3.87
N TRP A 26 20.04 5.09 4.92
CA TRP A 26 20.25 5.60 6.28
C TRP A 26 21.28 6.73 6.34
N ASP A 27 22.43 6.56 5.68
CA ASP A 27 23.53 7.53 5.74
C ASP A 27 23.13 8.88 5.08
N ASP A 28 22.35 8.84 3.99
CA ASP A 28 21.78 10.04 3.35
C ASP A 28 20.75 10.73 4.26
N LEU A 29 20.01 9.94 5.05
CA LEU A 29 18.98 10.43 5.95
C LEU A 29 19.53 11.03 7.25
N THR A 30 20.76 10.68 7.62
CA THR A 30 21.42 11.18 8.84
C THR A 30 22.14 12.52 8.66
N THR A 31 22.27 13.00 7.43
CA THR A 31 22.90 14.28 7.13
C THR A 31 21.83 15.34 6.89
N PRO A 32 21.80 16.48 7.59
CA PRO A 32 22.82 17.03 8.49
C PRO A 32 22.60 16.77 9.99
N ILE A 33 21.50 16.12 10.39
CA ILE A 33 21.16 15.87 11.79
C ILE A 33 20.97 14.38 12.00
N GLU A 34 21.66 13.81 12.99
CA GLU A 34 21.58 12.39 13.32
C GLU A 34 20.23 12.05 13.97
N PRO A 35 19.33 11.34 13.27
CA PRO A 35 18.05 10.94 13.81
C PRO A 35 18.23 9.76 14.77
N ARG A 36 17.35 9.66 15.77
CA ARG A 36 17.24 8.45 16.61
C ARG A 36 16.49 7.32 15.91
N ALA A 37 15.58 7.67 15.02
CA ALA A 37 14.84 6.74 14.20
C ALA A 37 14.32 7.43 12.95
N ILE A 38 14.03 6.64 11.93
CA ILE A 38 13.24 7.04 10.77
C ILE A 38 11.91 6.30 10.85
N ARG A 39 10.81 7.03 10.65
CA ARG A 39 9.45 6.51 10.67
C ARG A 39 8.83 6.64 9.29
N VAL A 40 8.28 5.56 8.76
CA VAL A 40 7.46 5.56 7.55
C VAL A 40 6.00 5.42 7.97
N GLU A 41 5.16 6.36 7.56
CA GLU A 41 3.72 6.35 7.78
C GLU A 41 3.01 6.21 6.45
N TYR A 42 1.97 5.38 6.41
CA TYR A 42 1.20 5.19 5.19
C TYR A 42 -0.24 4.77 5.48
N LEU A 43 -1.16 5.08 4.57
CA LEU A 43 -2.57 4.73 4.68
C LEU A 43 -2.92 3.59 3.72
N CYS A 44 -3.28 2.44 4.27
CA CYS A 44 -3.69 1.26 3.54
C CYS A 44 -5.22 1.12 3.61
N GLU A 45 -5.93 1.39 2.52
CA GLU A 45 -7.33 0.96 2.43
C GLU A 45 -7.38 -0.53 2.03
N PRO A 46 -8.22 -1.35 2.67
CA PRO A 46 -8.35 -2.76 2.31
C PRO A 46 -8.67 -2.94 0.82
N GLY A 47 -7.86 -3.74 0.13
CA GLY A 47 -8.04 -4.06 -1.28
C GLY A 47 -7.56 -2.98 -2.26
N SER A 48 -6.95 -1.88 -1.79
CA SER A 48 -6.36 -0.87 -2.66
C SER A 48 -4.82 -0.83 -2.57
N PRO A 49 -4.14 -0.51 -3.69
CA PRO A 49 -2.72 -0.18 -3.64
C PRO A 49 -2.52 1.11 -2.84
N LEU A 50 -1.37 1.21 -2.19
CA LEU A 50 -0.94 2.39 -1.48
C LEU A 50 -0.66 3.50 -2.48
N ASP A 51 -1.30 4.65 -2.31
CA ASP A 51 -1.06 5.82 -3.15
C ASP A 51 -0.05 6.79 -2.54
N HIS A 52 0.06 6.82 -1.21
CA HIS A 52 0.90 7.79 -0.50
C HIS A 52 1.60 7.20 0.71
N LEU A 53 2.84 7.63 0.94
CA LEU A 53 3.54 7.45 2.21
C LEU A 53 4.37 8.69 2.57
N SER A 54 4.61 8.86 3.85
CA SER A 54 5.50 9.90 4.39
C SER A 54 6.63 9.27 5.19
N VAL A 55 7.85 9.76 4.97
CA VAL A 55 9.05 9.40 5.73
C VAL A 55 9.42 10.56 6.65
N TRP A 56 9.56 10.28 7.94
CA TRP A 56 9.85 11.22 9.00
C TRP A 56 11.17 10.87 9.67
N SER A 57 12.00 11.87 9.92
CA SER A 57 13.10 11.74 10.86
C SER A 57 12.60 12.03 12.28
N VAL A 58 13.03 11.21 13.24
CA VAL A 58 12.67 11.38 14.66
C VAL A 58 13.95 11.70 15.43
N ARG A 59 14.01 12.90 15.99
CA ARG A 59 15.18 13.41 16.73
C ARG A 59 15.02 13.19 18.24
N ALA A 60 16.13 13.42 18.96
CA ALA A 60 16.09 13.53 20.42
C ALA A 60 15.07 14.60 20.86
N GLY A 61 14.36 14.35 21.95
CA GLY A 61 13.31 15.26 22.45
C GLY A 61 11.96 15.14 21.73
N GLY A 62 11.81 14.19 20.80
CA GLY A 62 10.53 13.92 20.15
C GLY A 62 10.21 14.83 18.95
N TYR A 63 11.14 15.71 18.57
CA TYR A 63 11.02 16.51 17.34
C TYR A 63 11.01 15.60 16.12
N GLN A 64 10.17 15.95 15.14
CA GLN A 64 10.00 15.20 13.91
C GLN A 64 10.09 16.13 12.72
N ASP A 65 10.88 15.75 11.72
CA ASP A 65 11.01 16.52 10.48
C ASP A 65 10.61 15.62 9.30
N LEU A 66 9.73 16.14 8.44
CA LEU A 66 9.37 15.47 7.19
C LEU A 66 10.61 15.39 6.29
N VAL A 67 10.96 14.18 5.91
CA VAL A 67 12.10 13.87 5.03
C VAL A 67 11.64 13.75 3.60
N CYS A 68 10.58 12.97 3.36
CA CYS A 68 10.10 12.66 2.04
C CYS A 68 8.60 12.34 2.07
N ASP A 69 7.84 12.90 1.16
CA ASP A 69 6.56 12.32 0.75
C ASP A 69 6.77 11.52 -0.53
N PHE A 70 6.06 10.42 -0.69
CA PHE A 70 6.05 9.66 -1.94
C PHE A 70 4.62 9.45 -2.40
N TRP A 71 4.38 9.71 -3.69
CA TRP A 71 3.08 9.53 -4.33
C TRP A 71 3.18 8.54 -5.49
N ALA A 72 2.35 7.49 -5.50
CA ALA A 72 2.30 6.54 -6.61
C ALA A 72 1.71 7.18 -7.88
N SER A 73 0.68 8.03 -7.70
CA SER A 73 0.00 8.72 -8.78
C SER A 73 0.21 10.24 -8.73
N ALA A 74 0.22 10.87 -9.91
CA ALA A 74 0.28 12.32 -10.02
C ALA A 74 -1.13 12.92 -9.95
N SER A 75 -1.26 14.07 -9.30
CA SER A 75 -2.49 14.84 -9.26
C SER A 75 -2.21 16.33 -9.48
N ARG A 76 -3.25 17.17 -9.44
CA ARG A 76 -3.05 18.63 -9.48
C ARG A 76 -2.38 19.16 -8.22
N ALA A 77 -2.44 18.43 -7.10
CA ALA A 77 -1.90 18.86 -5.82
C ALA A 77 -0.45 18.38 -5.60
N HIS A 78 -0.03 17.29 -6.26
CA HIS A 78 1.30 16.70 -6.06
C HIS A 78 1.79 15.99 -7.33
N PRO A 79 3.10 16.01 -7.62
CA PRO A 79 3.69 15.12 -8.61
C PRO A 79 3.72 13.68 -8.08
N SER A 80 3.86 12.71 -8.99
CA SER A 80 4.19 11.33 -8.61
C SER A 80 5.67 11.20 -8.28
N GLY A 81 6.03 10.23 -7.44
CA GLY A 81 7.39 9.94 -7.03
C GLY A 81 7.74 10.57 -5.68
N ALA A 82 9.03 10.51 -5.36
CA ALA A 82 9.58 11.04 -4.12
C ALA A 82 9.70 12.57 -4.18
N CYS A 83 9.09 13.25 -3.21
CA CYS A 83 9.23 14.67 -2.94
C CYS A 83 10.03 14.83 -1.65
N LEU A 84 11.34 15.04 -1.77
CA LEU A 84 12.21 15.20 -0.61
C LEU A 84 12.17 16.65 -0.10
N GLY A 85 11.99 16.80 1.21
CA GLY A 85 11.92 18.09 1.90
C GLY A 85 13.20 18.41 2.67
N ASN A 86 13.28 19.61 3.25
CA ASN A 86 14.24 19.98 4.29
C ASN A 86 15.72 19.69 3.98
N ARG A 87 16.14 19.92 2.72
CA ARG A 87 17.52 19.70 2.23
C ARG A 87 17.97 18.23 2.24
N HIS A 88 17.08 17.29 2.54
CA HIS A 88 17.37 15.88 2.37
C HIS A 88 17.41 15.55 0.88
N SER A 89 18.41 14.75 0.50
CA SER A 89 18.55 14.22 -0.85
C SER A 89 19.01 12.78 -0.73
N SER A 90 18.24 11.84 -1.26
CA SER A 90 18.64 10.43 -1.35
C SER A 90 18.03 9.82 -2.59
N ASP A 91 18.84 9.71 -3.65
CA ASP A 91 18.46 9.01 -4.87
C ASP A 91 18.14 7.55 -4.58
N LYS A 92 18.85 6.97 -3.59
CA LYS A 92 18.66 5.57 -3.19
C LYS A 92 17.30 5.36 -2.52
N LEU A 93 16.89 6.26 -1.63
CA LEU A 93 15.55 6.22 -1.04
C LEU A 93 14.48 6.37 -2.13
N ALA A 94 14.63 7.39 -2.98
CA ALA A 94 13.67 7.67 -4.06
C ALA A 94 13.49 6.46 -5.00
N ALA A 95 14.59 5.88 -5.48
CA ALA A 95 14.57 4.73 -6.37
C ALA A 95 13.99 3.47 -5.69
N THR A 96 14.32 3.25 -4.41
CA THR A 96 13.82 2.07 -3.69
C THR A 96 12.33 2.19 -3.39
N LEU A 97 11.87 3.36 -2.95
CA LEU A 97 10.44 3.62 -2.74
C LEU A 97 9.66 3.51 -4.05
N ASP A 98 10.21 4.04 -5.15
CA ASP A 98 9.59 3.90 -6.47
C ASP A 98 9.43 2.43 -6.89
N PHE A 99 10.47 1.61 -6.67
CA PHE A 99 10.37 0.17 -6.89
C PHE A 99 9.26 -0.46 -6.03
N ILE A 100 9.24 -0.21 -4.72
CA ILE A 100 8.26 -0.79 -3.80
C ILE A 100 6.84 -0.39 -4.22
N MET A 101 6.64 0.89 -4.50
CA MET A 101 5.34 1.47 -4.81
C MET A 101 4.79 1.01 -6.16
N LYS A 102 5.65 0.69 -7.14
CA LYS A 102 5.25 0.09 -8.42
C LYS A 102 4.98 -1.42 -8.34
N ASN A 103 5.60 -2.11 -7.39
CA ASN A 103 5.56 -3.57 -7.27
C ASN A 103 4.72 -4.05 -6.09
N GLN A 104 3.72 -3.26 -5.66
CA GLN A 104 2.95 -3.54 -4.45
C GLN A 104 2.25 -4.90 -4.43
N GLY A 105 1.88 -5.43 -5.60
CA GLY A 105 1.28 -6.77 -5.71
C GLY A 105 2.22 -7.93 -5.37
N HIS A 106 3.53 -7.67 -5.25
CA HIS A 106 4.54 -8.68 -4.89
C HIS A 106 4.82 -8.74 -3.38
N PHE A 107 4.29 -7.78 -2.60
CA PHE A 107 4.48 -7.75 -1.16
C PHE A 107 3.25 -8.27 -0.43
N THR A 108 3.47 -9.12 0.57
CA THR A 108 2.40 -9.54 1.47
C THR A 108 1.99 -8.38 2.38
N ARG A 109 0.70 -8.39 2.75
CA ARG A 109 0.15 -7.53 3.78
C ARG A 109 -0.50 -8.42 4.84
N PRO A 110 -0.21 -8.22 6.13
CA PRO A 110 -0.93 -8.91 7.19
C PRO A 110 -2.44 -8.64 7.05
N ALA A 111 -3.26 -9.68 7.18
CA ALA A 111 -4.71 -9.55 7.03
C ALA A 111 -5.36 -8.72 8.15
N ASP A 112 -4.66 -8.59 9.27
CA ASP A 112 -4.98 -7.79 10.44
C ASP A 112 -4.30 -6.41 10.44
N ALA A 113 -3.54 -6.08 9.39
CA ALA A 113 -2.92 -4.76 9.27
C ALA A 113 -4.03 -3.69 9.30
N GLY A 114 -3.94 -2.81 10.29
CA GLY A 114 -4.84 -1.67 10.40
C GLY A 114 -4.75 -0.77 9.17
N ARG A 115 -5.72 0.15 9.03
CA ARG A 115 -5.70 1.12 7.92
C ARG A 115 -4.47 2.02 7.93
N HIS A 116 -3.82 2.17 9.08
CA HIS A 116 -2.62 2.98 9.25
C HIS A 116 -1.43 2.04 9.46
N GLY A 117 -0.52 2.05 8.48
CA GLY A 117 0.76 1.35 8.58
C GLY A 117 1.84 2.27 9.14
N LEU A 118 2.71 1.69 9.96
CA LEU A 118 3.81 2.41 10.59
C LEU A 118 5.03 1.49 10.67
N VAL A 119 6.10 1.91 10.00
CA VAL A 119 7.41 1.24 10.09
C VAL A 119 8.37 2.16 10.83
N LEU A 120 8.94 1.68 11.92
CA LEU A 120 9.95 2.41 12.69
C LEU A 120 11.30 1.72 12.53
N VAL A 121 12.29 2.48 12.05
CA VAL A 121 13.65 2.00 11.77
C VAL A 121 14.62 2.76 12.65
N TYR A 122 15.38 2.01 13.45
CA TYR A 122 16.48 2.54 14.28
C TYR A 122 17.78 2.51 13.48
N PRO A 123 18.88 3.13 13.98
CA PRO A 123 20.18 3.04 13.33
C PRO A 123 20.53 1.58 12.99
N PRO A 124 20.64 1.23 11.70
CA PRO A 124 20.75 -0.16 11.28
C PRO A 124 22.15 -0.68 11.58
N ASP A 125 22.20 -1.92 12.06
CA ASP A 125 23.46 -2.61 12.31
C ASP A 125 24.06 -3.20 11.02
N GLY A 126 25.14 -3.96 11.16
CA GLY A 126 25.82 -4.57 10.02
C GLY A 126 24.96 -5.61 9.30
N ASP A 127 24.18 -6.39 10.05
CA ASP A 127 23.36 -7.47 9.50
C ASP A 127 22.15 -6.91 8.77
N ASP A 128 21.50 -5.88 9.34
CA ASP A 128 20.41 -5.14 8.67
C ASP A 128 20.84 -4.61 7.30
N ARG A 129 22.05 -4.03 7.24
CA ARG A 129 22.60 -3.46 6.00
C ARG A 129 22.92 -4.55 4.97
N ILE A 130 23.44 -5.69 5.41
CA ILE A 130 23.71 -6.84 4.54
C ILE A 130 22.41 -7.42 4.00
N GLU A 131 21.39 -7.59 4.85
CA GLU A 131 20.09 -8.10 4.44
C GLU A 131 19.42 -7.17 3.41
N ALA A 132 19.34 -5.87 3.72
CA ALA A 132 18.72 -4.89 2.83
C ALA A 132 19.46 -4.78 1.48
N ALA A 133 20.80 -4.83 1.49
CA ALA A 133 21.60 -4.82 0.27
C ALA A 133 21.43 -6.11 -0.55
N THR A 134 21.31 -7.26 0.11
CA THR A 134 21.07 -8.55 -0.55
C THR A 134 19.70 -8.58 -1.20
N TRP A 135 18.67 -8.09 -0.50
CA TRP A 135 17.33 -7.94 -1.04
C TRP A 135 17.30 -7.05 -2.29
N MET A 136 17.90 -5.86 -2.22
CA MET A 136 17.93 -4.93 -3.36
C MET A 136 18.70 -5.49 -4.57
N LYS A 137 19.79 -6.21 -4.34
CA LYS A 137 20.51 -6.90 -5.42
C LYS A 137 19.66 -7.99 -6.07
N GLY A 138 18.89 -8.75 -5.28
CA GLY A 138 17.95 -9.74 -5.79
C GLY A 138 16.84 -9.11 -6.63
N VAL A 139 16.37 -7.93 -6.23
CA VAL A 139 15.36 -7.14 -6.95
C VAL A 139 15.88 -6.56 -8.26
N GLN A 140 17.12 -6.06 -8.28
CA GLN A 140 17.72 -5.42 -9.47
C GLN A 140 18.32 -6.41 -10.46
N ALA A 141 18.35 -7.71 -10.14
CA ALA A 141 18.87 -8.73 -11.05
C ALA A 141 17.97 -8.80 -12.30
N PRO A 142 18.49 -8.57 -13.52
CA PRO A 142 17.71 -8.69 -14.73
C PRO A 142 17.38 -10.17 -14.97
N GLY A 143 16.09 -10.55 -14.91
CA GLY A 143 15.67 -11.88 -15.38
C GLY A 143 14.56 -12.62 -14.62
N ILE A 144 13.54 -11.96 -14.07
CA ILE A 144 12.27 -12.64 -13.78
C ILE A 144 11.15 -11.95 -14.57
N GLU A 145 11.22 -12.06 -15.89
CA GLU A 145 10.01 -12.05 -16.71
C GLU A 145 9.30 -13.38 -16.46
N VAL A 146 8.24 -13.38 -15.65
CA VAL A 146 7.27 -14.48 -15.70
C VAL A 146 6.40 -14.23 -16.92
N SER A 147 6.80 -14.85 -18.03
CA SER A 147 6.01 -14.91 -19.26
C SER A 147 4.60 -15.46 -18.96
N PRO A 148 3.51 -14.76 -19.34
CA PRO A 148 2.16 -15.26 -19.21
C PRO A 148 1.84 -16.22 -20.37
N GLU A 149 2.59 -17.31 -20.49
CA GLU A 149 2.37 -18.34 -21.48
C GLU A 149 2.17 -19.69 -20.80
N ASP A 150 1.07 -19.85 -20.04
CA ASP A 150 0.55 -21.17 -19.69
C ASP A 150 -0.93 -21.19 -19.29
N ALA A 151 -1.72 -20.20 -19.75
CA ALA A 151 -3.14 -20.14 -19.46
C ALA A 151 -4.01 -20.18 -20.72
N HIS A 152 -3.70 -21.01 -21.72
CA HIS A 152 -4.64 -21.35 -22.81
C HIS A 152 -4.49 -22.82 -23.21
N GLN A 153 -4.96 -23.72 -22.35
CA GLN A 153 -5.50 -25.01 -22.80
C GLN A 153 -6.94 -25.13 -22.31
N ARG A 154 -7.83 -24.69 -23.21
CA ARG A 154 -9.28 -24.92 -23.19
C ARG A 154 -9.53 -26.40 -23.55
N PRO A 155 -10.17 -27.21 -22.70
CA PRO A 155 -10.78 -28.44 -23.16
C PRO A 155 -12.16 -28.09 -23.73
N GLU A 156 -12.31 -28.21 -25.05
CA GLU A 156 -13.62 -28.40 -25.66
C GLU A 156 -14.26 -29.66 -25.07
N VAL A 157 -15.40 -29.50 -24.41
CA VAL A 157 -16.34 -30.60 -24.19
C VAL A 157 -17.68 -30.21 -24.80
N ARG A 158 -18.05 -30.97 -25.83
CA ARG A 158 -19.28 -30.88 -26.60
C ARG A 158 -20.51 -31.04 -25.70
N VAL A 159 -21.49 -30.18 -25.97
CA VAL A 159 -22.87 -30.21 -25.48
C VAL A 159 -23.62 -31.39 -26.10
N PRO A 160 -24.53 -32.04 -25.35
CA PRO A 160 -25.81 -32.46 -25.92
C PRO A 160 -26.95 -31.62 -25.38
N HIS A 161 -27.75 -31.20 -26.35
CA HIS A 161 -28.99 -30.45 -26.33
C HIS A 161 -30.10 -31.24 -25.61
N GLN A 162 -30.83 -30.62 -24.66
CA GLN A 162 -32.19 -31.05 -24.35
C GLN A 162 -33.08 -29.89 -23.87
N GLU A 163 -34.32 -29.95 -24.34
CA GLU A 163 -35.37 -28.93 -24.49
C GLU A 163 -35.86 -28.18 -23.24
N GLU A 164 -36.12 -26.88 -23.48
CA GLU A 164 -37.43 -26.21 -23.38
C GLU A 164 -38.39 -26.59 -22.22
N LYS A 165 -38.68 -25.61 -21.36
CA LYS A 165 -40.05 -25.06 -21.23
C LYS A 165 -40.08 -23.76 -20.44
N ALA A 166 -40.53 -22.71 -21.13
CA ALA A 166 -41.19 -21.56 -20.53
C ALA A 166 -42.42 -22.01 -19.73
N TRP A 167 -42.89 -21.17 -18.80
CA TRP A 167 -44.27 -20.66 -18.74
C TRP A 167 -44.31 -19.48 -17.77
N ALA A 168 -45.18 -18.54 -18.11
CA ALA A 168 -45.32 -17.21 -17.51
C ALA A 168 -46.46 -17.16 -16.49
N SER A 169 -46.40 -16.10 -15.67
CA SER A 169 -47.52 -15.32 -15.11
C SER A 169 -48.43 -16.00 -14.07
N THR A 170 -48.70 -15.35 -12.93
CA THR A 170 -49.86 -14.43 -12.76
C THR A 170 -49.81 -13.78 -11.37
N ASP A 171 -50.21 -12.51 -11.34
CA ASP A 171 -50.59 -11.66 -10.20
C ASP A 171 -51.45 -12.35 -9.12
N GLU A 172 -51.35 -11.88 -7.88
CA GLU A 172 -52.55 -11.41 -7.16
C GLU A 172 -52.21 -10.42 -6.03
N GLU A 173 -52.87 -9.26 -6.10
CA GLU A 173 -53.02 -8.27 -5.03
C GLU A 173 -53.70 -8.86 -3.78
N ALA A 174 -53.34 -8.35 -2.60
CA ALA A 174 -54.35 -8.05 -1.59
C ALA A 174 -53.93 -6.86 -0.72
N HIS A 175 -54.91 -5.99 -0.55
CA HIS A 175 -54.87 -4.59 -0.13
C HIS A 175 -55.20 -4.46 1.38
N LEU A 176 -54.74 -3.36 1.99
CA LEU A 176 -55.41 -2.49 3.00
C LEU A 176 -54.92 -2.39 4.46
N HIS A 177 -54.75 -1.10 4.81
CA HIS A 177 -54.91 -0.37 6.08
C HIS A 177 -53.71 -0.29 7.02
N GLU A 178 -52.95 0.81 7.00
CA GLU A 178 -53.22 2.14 7.59
C GLU A 178 -52.94 2.17 9.10
N ARG A 179 -51.86 2.88 9.48
CA ARG A 179 -51.87 3.88 10.57
C ARG A 179 -50.59 4.70 10.62
N ASN A 180 -50.78 6.02 10.59
CA ASN A 180 -49.80 7.07 10.87
C ASN A 180 -49.15 6.89 12.25
N ALA A 181 -47.82 7.00 12.29
CA ALA A 181 -47.11 7.56 13.44
C ALA A 181 -45.82 8.22 12.93
N THR A 182 -45.84 9.55 12.92
CA THR A 182 -44.68 10.42 12.75
C THR A 182 -43.71 10.15 13.91
N VAL A 183 -42.59 9.49 13.64
CA VAL A 183 -41.42 9.47 14.52
C VAL A 183 -40.23 9.93 13.69
N SER A 184 -39.64 11.02 14.15
CA SER A 184 -38.50 11.70 13.56
C SER A 184 -37.36 10.74 13.27
N HIS A 185 -36.99 10.68 12.00
CA HIS A 185 -35.83 9.96 11.51
C HIS A 185 -34.58 10.78 11.91
N GLU A 186 -33.93 10.45 13.02
CA GLU A 186 -32.54 10.87 13.23
C GLU A 186 -31.68 10.23 12.15
N PRO A 187 -30.85 10.99 11.42
CA PRO A 187 -29.90 10.37 10.52
C PRO A 187 -28.83 9.69 11.37
N VAL A 188 -28.82 8.36 11.34
CA VAL A 188 -27.66 7.56 11.77
C VAL A 188 -26.48 8.04 10.92
N GLU A 189 -25.61 8.81 11.56
CA GLU A 189 -24.38 9.34 10.99
C GLU A 189 -23.53 8.14 10.55
N ALA A 190 -23.44 7.95 9.24
CA ALA A 190 -22.50 6.99 8.66
C ALA A 190 -21.09 7.37 9.12
N PRO A 191 -20.21 6.41 9.48
CA PRO A 191 -18.84 6.75 9.82
C PRO A 191 -18.21 7.48 8.63
N ALA A 192 -17.75 8.71 8.89
CA ALA A 192 -17.15 9.58 7.90
C ALA A 192 -16.14 8.78 7.06
N ARG A 193 -16.40 8.64 5.76
CA ARG A 193 -15.40 8.20 4.79
C ARG A 193 -14.38 9.32 4.69
N THR A 194 -13.41 9.32 5.60
CA THR A 194 -12.20 10.13 5.46
C THR A 194 -11.43 9.58 4.27
N ASN A 195 -11.62 10.18 3.11
CA ASN A 195 -10.72 9.97 1.99
C ASN A 195 -9.33 10.51 2.37
N ALA A 196 -8.28 10.02 1.72
CA ALA A 196 -6.92 10.51 1.96
C ALA A 196 -6.83 12.05 1.87
N ALA A 197 -7.62 12.70 1.01
CA ALA A 197 -7.66 14.15 0.87
C ALA A 197 -8.04 14.91 2.16
N ASN A 198 -8.87 14.34 3.04
CA ASN A 198 -9.23 14.96 4.32
C ASN A 198 -8.10 14.94 5.36
N TYR A 199 -7.13 14.02 5.25
CA TYR A 199 -5.94 14.02 6.09
C TYR A 199 -5.01 15.21 5.76
N PHE A 200 -5.05 15.70 4.52
CA PHE A 200 -4.18 16.78 4.03
C PHE A 200 -4.67 18.19 4.40
N GLU A 201 -5.97 18.45 4.32
CA GLU A 201 -6.55 19.74 4.77
C GLU A 201 -6.19 20.04 6.24
N LEU A 202 -6.15 19.01 7.10
CA LEU A 202 -5.82 19.17 8.51
C LEU A 202 -4.30 19.32 8.78
N ARG A 203 -3.43 18.81 7.91
CA ARG A 203 -1.97 18.82 8.13
C ARG A 203 -1.28 20.10 7.61
N TYR A 204 -1.88 20.77 6.62
CA TYR A 204 -1.33 21.98 5.99
C TYR A 204 -2.15 23.26 6.27
N ALA A 205 -3.24 23.18 7.04
CA ALA A 205 -3.99 24.34 7.50
C ALA A 205 -3.35 24.97 8.76
N TRP A 206 -2.20 25.64 8.61
CA TRP A 206 -1.82 26.72 9.53
C TRP A 206 -1.39 27.95 8.72
N PRO A 207 -1.84 29.16 9.10
CA PRO A 207 -1.63 30.36 8.32
C PRO A 207 -0.20 30.88 8.43
N GLU A 208 0.23 31.62 7.40
CA GLU A 208 1.46 32.43 7.36
C GLU A 208 1.56 33.44 8.51
#